data_AF-A0A519JSJ4-F1
#
_entry.id   AF-A0A519JSJ4-F1
#
_cell.length_a   1.000
_cell.length_b   1.000
_cell.length_c   1.000
_cell.angle_alpha   90.00
_cell.angle_beta   90.00
_cell.angle_gamma   90.00
#
_symmetry.space_group_name_H-M   'P 1'
#
loop_
_entity.id
_entity.type
_entity.pdbx_description
1 polymer ?
#
loop_
_entity_poly.entity_id
_entity_poly.type
_entity_poly.pdbx_seq_one_letter_code
_entity_poly.pdbx_strand_id
1 'polypeptide(L)'
;MSRQVIGEALAARLYAAEAAVDQALTQTAFLAAALPGARADALLSAVTAQRAFDGAAASISALAEARSHLVQTHTTLAALARKMGLDTLAIGPLDKPGEQPPIGGGGGGGGGITSSDARMVNKALTNKANKILPNTTTPC
;
A
#
# COMPACT_ATOMS: atom_id res chain seq x y z
N MET A 1 7.31 38.51 -10.90
CA MET A 1 7.11 37.28 -10.11
C MET A 1 8.45 36.55 -10.05
N SER A 2 8.94 36.16 -8.87
CA SER A 2 10.25 35.49 -8.74
C SER A 2 10.13 33.99 -9.04
N ARG A 3 11.25 33.35 -9.40
CA ARG A 3 11.32 31.89 -9.57
C ARG A 3 10.90 31.14 -8.30
N GLN A 4 11.23 31.70 -7.14
CA GLN A 4 10.82 31.19 -5.83
C GLN A 4 9.29 31.12 -5.71
N VAL A 5 8.59 32.21 -5.99
CA VAL A 5 7.11 32.27 -5.90
C VAL A 5 6.44 31.28 -6.84
N ILE A 6 6.97 31.12 -8.06
CA ILE A 6 6.44 30.13 -9.02
C ILE A 6 6.67 28.70 -8.51
N GLY A 7 7.86 28.42 -7.96
CA GLY A 7 8.20 27.13 -7.40
C GLY A 7 7.35 26.75 -6.19
N GLU A 8 7.09 27.70 -5.28
CA GLU A 8 6.19 27.51 -4.13
C GLU A 8 4.76 27.17 -4.56
N ALA A 9 4.23 27.91 -5.55
CA ALA A 9 2.91 27.63 -6.09
C ALA A 9 2.83 26.23 -6.74
N LEU A 10 3.88 25.81 -7.47
CA LEU A 10 3.93 24.50 -8.09
C LEU A 10 4.05 23.38 -7.04
N ALA A 11 4.88 23.57 -6.01
CA ALA A 11 5.02 22.62 -4.91
C ALA A 11 3.70 22.42 -4.16
N ALA A 12 2.98 23.51 -3.86
CA ALA A 12 1.65 23.44 -3.26
C ALA A 12 0.65 22.68 -4.13
N ARG A 13 0.70 22.89 -5.46
CA ARG A 13 -0.16 22.18 -6.41
C ARG A 13 0.14 20.69 -6.48
N LEU A 14 1.42 20.31 -6.46
CA LEU A 14 1.84 18.91 -6.45
C LEU A 14 1.37 18.21 -5.18
N TYR A 15 1.58 18.83 -4.02
CA TYR A 15 1.14 18.30 -2.73
C TYR A 15 -0.38 18.10 -2.70
N ALA A 16 -1.14 19.09 -3.19
CA ALA A 16 -2.60 18.97 -3.29
C ALA A 16 -3.03 17.82 -4.22
N ALA A 17 -2.31 17.59 -5.32
CA ALA A 17 -2.59 16.46 -6.22
C ALA A 17 -2.28 15.10 -5.57
N GLU A 18 -1.15 14.97 -4.87
CA GLU A 18 -0.78 13.77 -4.10
C GLU A 18 -1.86 13.46 -3.05
N ALA A 19 -2.27 14.46 -2.27
CA ALA A 19 -3.30 14.32 -1.24
C ALA A 19 -4.67 13.90 -1.82
N ALA A 20 -5.05 14.47 -2.97
CA ALA A 20 -6.30 14.12 -3.63
C ALA A 20 -6.31 12.65 -4.11
N VAL A 21 -5.19 12.16 -4.64
CA VAL A 21 -5.05 10.74 -5.05
C VAL A 21 -5.10 9.82 -3.83
N ASP A 22 -4.43 10.16 -2.73
CA ASP A 22 -4.44 9.38 -1.50
C ASP A 22 -5.85 9.30 -0.88
N GLN A 23 -6.59 10.42 -0.89
CA GLN A 23 -7.99 10.45 -0.48
C GLN A 23 -8.86 9.57 -1.39
N ALA A 24 -8.71 9.67 -2.72
CA ALA A 24 -9.47 8.85 -3.67
C ALA A 24 -9.20 7.36 -3.47
N LEU A 25 -7.94 6.98 -3.23
CA LEU A 25 -7.54 5.59 -2.97
C LEU A 25 -8.19 5.06 -1.70
N THR A 26 -8.21 5.87 -0.63
CA THR A 26 -8.86 5.54 0.64
C THR A 26 -10.36 5.28 0.46
N GLN A 27 -11.08 6.20 -0.19
CA GLN A 27 -12.53 6.08 -0.40
C GLN A 27 -12.88 4.90 -1.31
N THR A 28 -12.09 4.68 -2.37
CA THR A 28 -12.31 3.55 -3.29
C THR A 28 -12.06 2.21 -2.59
N ALA A 29 -11.05 2.13 -1.72
CA ALA A 29 -10.79 0.94 -0.91
C ALA A 29 -11.94 0.63 0.05
N PHE A 30 -12.51 1.64 0.71
CA PHE A 30 -13.69 1.45 1.56
C PHE A 30 -14.90 0.96 0.77
N LEU A 31 -15.15 1.53 -0.41
CA LEU A 31 -16.21 1.05 -1.29
C LEU A 31 -15.99 -0.42 -1.68
N ALA A 32 -14.78 -0.77 -2.13
CA ALA A 32 -14.45 -2.15 -2.52
C ALA A 32 -14.64 -3.15 -1.37
N ALA A 33 -14.25 -2.75 -0.16
CA ALA A 33 -14.42 -3.58 1.05
C ALA A 33 -15.89 -3.78 1.45
N ALA A 34 -16.75 -2.79 1.20
CA ALA A 34 -18.17 -2.86 1.54
C ALA A 34 -18.99 -3.74 0.58
N LEU A 35 -18.59 -3.84 -0.69
CA LEU A 35 -19.36 -4.52 -1.74
C LEU A 35 -19.70 -6.00 -1.42
N PRO A 36 -18.76 -6.85 -0.95
CA PRO A 36 -19.08 -8.24 -0.60
C PRO A 36 -20.10 -8.39 0.53
N GLY A 37 -20.08 -7.47 1.51
CA GLY A 37 -21.06 -7.44 2.60
C GLY A 37 -22.43 -7.00 2.12
N ALA A 38 -22.49 -5.86 1.40
CA ALA A 38 -23.74 -5.33 0.87
C ALA A 38 -24.48 -6.33 -0.05
N ARG A 39 -23.76 -7.12 -0.86
CA ARG A 39 -24.41 -8.17 -1.66
C ARG A 39 -25.01 -9.28 -0.80
N ALA A 40 -24.37 -9.64 0.32
CA ALA A 40 -24.82 -10.72 1.19
C ALA A 40 -26.08 -10.27 1.95
N ASP A 41 -26.07 -9.04 2.46
CA ASP A 41 -27.21 -8.41 3.11
C ASP A 41 -28.42 -8.28 2.17
N ALA A 42 -28.17 -8.03 0.88
CA ALA A 42 -29.19 -7.98 -0.16
C ALA A 42 -29.63 -9.34 -0.70
N LEU A 43 -29.13 -10.47 -0.15
CA LEU A 43 -29.39 -11.83 -0.64
C LEU A 43 -29.06 -12.03 -2.14
N LEU A 44 -28.10 -11.26 -2.66
CA LEU A 44 -27.64 -11.35 -4.04
C LEU A 44 -26.48 -12.35 -4.17
N SER A 45 -26.47 -13.07 -5.30
CA SER A 45 -25.36 -13.97 -5.61
C SER A 45 -24.05 -13.20 -5.80
N ALA A 46 -22.91 -13.85 -5.53
CA ALA A 46 -21.60 -13.25 -5.78
C ALA A 46 -21.41 -12.86 -7.25
N VAL A 47 -21.95 -13.64 -8.18
CA VAL A 47 -21.88 -13.38 -9.63
C VAL A 47 -22.60 -12.09 -10.00
N THR A 48 -23.72 -11.77 -9.34
CA THR A 48 -24.53 -10.57 -9.62
C THR A 48 -23.74 -9.28 -9.36
N ALA A 49 -22.91 -9.26 -8.31
CA ALA A 49 -22.14 -8.07 -7.92
C ALA A 49 -20.69 -8.07 -8.41
N GLN A 50 -20.22 -9.17 -9.04
CA GLN A 50 -18.81 -9.36 -9.39
C GLN A 50 -18.25 -8.21 -10.24
N ARG A 51 -18.96 -7.80 -11.29
CA ARG A 51 -18.51 -6.70 -12.18
C ARG A 51 -18.32 -5.37 -11.45
N ALA A 52 -19.14 -5.09 -10.42
CA ALA A 52 -18.99 -3.89 -9.63
C ALA A 52 -17.73 -3.96 -8.75
N PHE A 53 -17.46 -5.13 -8.16
CA PHE A 53 -16.24 -5.37 -7.40
C PHE A 53 -14.98 -5.30 -8.28
N ASP A 54 -15.02 -5.91 -9.48
CA ASP A 54 -13.91 -5.85 -10.44
C ASP A 54 -13.59 -4.42 -10.84
N GLY A 55 -14.61 -3.58 -11.08
CA GLY A 55 -14.44 -2.16 -11.38
C GLY A 55 -13.81 -1.38 -10.23
N ALA A 56 -14.22 -1.66 -8.98
CA ALA A 56 -13.63 -1.04 -7.80
C ALA A 56 -12.15 -1.47 -7.63
N ALA A 57 -11.84 -2.75 -7.80
CA ALA A 57 -10.48 -3.27 -7.74
C ALA A 57 -9.58 -2.67 -8.82
N ALA A 58 -10.06 -2.59 -10.07
CA ALA A 58 -9.33 -1.96 -11.17
C ALA A 58 -9.06 -0.47 -10.90
N SER A 59 -10.02 0.24 -10.30
CA SER A 59 -9.86 1.65 -9.93
C SER A 59 -8.79 1.84 -8.86
N ILE A 60 -8.71 0.94 -7.86
CA ILE A 60 -7.65 0.97 -6.84
C ILE A 60 -6.27 0.80 -7.49
N SER A 61 -6.13 -0.16 -8.41
CA SER A 61 -4.87 -0.36 -9.13
C SER A 61 -4.44 0.88 -9.92
N ALA A 62 -5.37 1.49 -10.67
CA ALA A 62 -5.09 2.71 -11.42
C ALA A 62 -4.69 3.89 -10.51
N LEU A 63 -5.33 4.05 -9.35
CA LEU A 63 -4.97 5.08 -8.36
C LEU A 63 -3.58 4.83 -7.75
N ALA A 64 -3.22 3.57 -7.49
CA ALA A 64 -1.90 3.22 -6.99
C ALA A 64 -0.79 3.53 -8.03
N GLU A 65 -1.04 3.26 -9.31
CA GLU A 65 -0.14 3.66 -10.41
C GLU A 65 -0.02 5.18 -10.53
N ALA A 66 -1.15 5.91 -10.47
CA ALA A 66 -1.15 7.37 -10.49
C ALA A 66 -0.31 7.96 -9.35
N ARG A 67 -0.43 7.40 -8.14
CA ARG A 67 0.39 7.80 -6.99
C ARG A 67 1.88 7.59 -7.24
N SER A 68 2.27 6.44 -7.83
CA SER A 68 3.67 6.16 -8.21
C SER A 68 4.20 7.22 -9.19
N HIS A 69 3.42 7.59 -10.20
CA HIS A 69 3.81 8.64 -11.15
C HIS A 69 3.96 10.02 -10.49
N LEU A 70 3.10 10.37 -9.52
CA LEU A 70 3.24 11.62 -8.77
C LEU A 70 4.53 11.64 -7.93
N VAL A 71 4.88 10.55 -7.26
CA VAL A 71 6.14 10.44 -6.50
C VAL A 71 7.38 10.59 -7.40
N GLN A 72 7.35 10.01 -8.60
CA GLN A 72 8.42 10.21 -9.60
C GLN A 72 8.49 11.66 -10.09
N THR A 73 7.32 12.30 -10.29
CA THR A 73 7.22 13.72 -10.65
C THR A 73 7.82 14.59 -9.55
N HIS A 74 7.49 14.32 -8.29
CA HIS A 74 8.07 14.97 -7.12
C HIS A 74 9.59 14.88 -7.10
N THR A 75 10.13 13.67 -7.28
CA THR A 75 11.58 13.44 -7.31
C THR A 75 12.26 14.26 -8.40
N THR A 76 11.64 14.32 -9.58
CA THR A 76 12.13 15.09 -10.74
C THR A 76 12.11 16.60 -10.45
N LEU A 77 11.01 17.11 -9.90
CA LEU A 77 10.87 18.52 -9.55
C LEU A 77 11.82 18.93 -8.42
N ALA A 78 12.04 18.06 -7.43
CA ALA A 78 13.02 18.29 -6.38
C ALA A 78 14.46 18.38 -6.93
N ALA A 79 14.82 17.51 -7.87
CA ALA A 79 16.12 17.59 -8.55
C ALA A 79 16.27 18.90 -9.36
N LEU A 80 15.21 19.36 -10.01
CA LEU A 80 15.19 20.63 -10.73
C LEU A 80 15.32 21.83 -9.76
N ALA A 81 14.61 21.81 -8.63
CA ALA A 81 14.69 22.87 -7.62
C ALA A 81 16.13 23.05 -7.10
N ARG A 82 16.84 21.95 -6.80
CA ARG A 82 18.28 21.99 -6.42
C ARG A 82 19.15 22.63 -7.50
N LYS A 83 18.96 22.24 -8.77
CA LYS A 83 19.72 22.83 -9.90
C LYS A 83 19.47 24.33 -10.07
N MET A 84 18.35 24.85 -9.59
CA MET A 84 17.99 26.26 -9.65
C MET A 84 18.33 27.04 -8.37
N GLY A 85 18.95 26.40 -7.37
CA GLY A 85 19.26 27.01 -6.07
C GLY A 85 18.02 27.27 -5.21
N LEU A 86 16.94 26.50 -5.42
CA LEU A 86 15.69 26.58 -4.67
C LEU A 86 15.60 25.41 -3.66
N ASP A 87 16.65 25.21 -2.86
CA ASP A 87 16.83 24.01 -2.04
C ASP A 87 15.70 23.79 -1.02
N THR A 88 15.09 24.88 -0.53
CA THR A 88 13.92 24.82 0.37
C THR A 88 12.71 24.12 -0.27
N LEU A 89 12.57 24.20 -1.60
CA LEU A 89 11.49 23.53 -2.34
C LEU A 89 11.83 22.08 -2.66
N ALA A 90 13.11 21.70 -2.63
CA ALA A 90 13.56 20.36 -2.99
C ALA A 90 13.35 19.31 -1.90
N ILE A 91 13.15 19.75 -0.65
CA ILE A 91 13.00 18.88 0.53
C ILE A 91 11.51 18.55 0.78
N GLY A 92 10.58 19.31 0.17
CA GLY A 92 9.15 19.27 0.48
C GLY A 92 8.84 19.93 1.83
N PRO A 93 7.58 19.91 2.32
CA PRO A 93 7.24 20.44 3.63
C PRO A 93 8.15 19.85 4.72
N LEU A 94 8.83 20.72 5.48
CA LEU A 94 9.83 20.40 6.51
C LEU A 94 9.27 19.63 7.73
N ASP A 95 7.97 19.35 7.74
CA ASP A 95 7.28 18.58 8.79
C ASP A 95 7.40 17.06 8.57
N LYS A 96 8.50 16.62 7.97
CA LYS A 96 8.96 15.24 8.02
C LYS A 96 9.96 15.17 9.18
N PRO A 97 9.64 14.50 10.31
CA PRO A 97 10.68 14.23 11.30
C PRO A 97 11.83 13.56 10.57
N GLY A 98 13.05 14.07 10.80
CA GLY A 98 14.20 13.87 9.92
C GLY A 98 14.33 12.43 9.45
N GLU A 99 14.79 12.25 8.21
CA GLU A 99 15.31 10.97 7.72
C GLU A 99 16.47 10.54 8.64
N GLN A 100 16.14 9.98 9.79
CA GLN A 100 16.98 8.98 10.41
C GLN A 100 16.97 7.84 9.39
N PRO A 101 18.13 7.49 8.79
CA PRO A 101 18.21 6.25 8.05
C PRO A 101 17.66 5.14 8.95
N PRO A 102 16.97 4.12 8.40
CA PRO A 102 16.48 3.01 9.20
C PRO A 102 17.58 2.60 10.17
N ILE A 103 17.29 2.60 11.48
CA ILE A 103 18.15 1.94 12.47
C ILE A 103 18.16 0.47 12.05
N GLY A 104 19.18 0.15 11.27
CA GLY A 104 19.14 -0.93 10.29
C GLY A 104 20.20 -0.70 9.24
N GLY A 105 21.33 -0.09 9.64
CA GLY A 105 22.56 -0.21 8.88
C GLY A 105 22.92 -1.69 8.83
N GLY A 106 22.59 -2.33 7.70
CA GLY A 106 23.11 -3.63 7.32
C GLY A 106 24.60 -3.53 7.02
N GLY A 107 25.39 -3.17 8.03
CA GLY A 107 26.82 -3.39 8.06
C GLY A 107 27.03 -4.89 8.28
N GLY A 108 27.59 -5.55 7.28
CA GLY A 108 28.06 -6.92 7.42
C GLY A 108 29.05 -7.03 8.58
N GLY A 109 28.59 -7.57 9.70
CA GLY A 109 29.40 -7.96 10.85
C GLY A 109 28.95 -9.34 11.28
N GLY A 110 29.78 -10.35 11.02
CA GLY A 110 29.49 -11.73 11.36
C GLY A 110 29.20 -11.92 12.84
N GLY A 111 28.08 -12.58 13.15
CA GLY A 111 27.64 -12.82 14.51
C GLY A 111 26.37 -13.68 14.62
N GLY A 112 26.46 -14.93 14.15
CA GLY A 112 25.72 -16.08 14.68
C GLY A 112 24.19 -16.16 14.52
N ILE A 113 23.72 -16.76 13.43
CA ILE A 113 22.55 -17.65 13.51
C ILE A 113 23.07 -19.04 13.89
N THR A 114 22.81 -19.47 15.13
CA THR A 114 23.05 -20.86 15.51
C THR A 114 21.98 -21.73 14.85
N SER A 115 22.34 -22.95 14.47
CA SER A 115 21.48 -23.91 13.75
C SER A 115 20.19 -24.33 14.50
N SER A 116 19.89 -23.75 15.66
CA SER A 116 18.63 -23.94 16.39
C SER A 116 17.46 -23.19 15.77
N ASP A 117 17.69 -22.05 15.12
CA ASP A 117 16.60 -21.18 14.65
C ASP A 117 16.02 -21.62 13.29
N ALA A 118 16.86 -22.27 12.47
CA ALA A 118 16.41 -22.87 11.20
C ALA A 118 15.41 -24.03 11.40
N ARG A 119 15.36 -24.63 12.61
CA ARG A 119 14.50 -25.80 12.90
C ARG A 119 13.02 -25.44 13.12
N MET A 120 12.70 -24.16 13.34
CA MET A 120 11.32 -23.71 13.60
C MET A 120 10.49 -23.52 12.33
N VAL A 121 11.12 -23.38 11.17
CA VAL A 121 10.41 -23.08 9.91
C VAL A 121 10.01 -24.34 9.14
N ASN A 122 10.60 -25.50 9.45
CA ASN A 122 10.30 -26.77 8.81
C ASN A 122 9.92 -27.87 9.81
N LYS A 123 9.11 -27.54 10.82
CA LYS A 123 8.46 -28.56 11.63
C LYS A 123 7.21 -29.02 10.87
N ALA A 124 7.36 -30.11 10.12
CA ALA A 124 6.24 -30.79 9.47
C ALA A 124 5.10 -30.97 10.49
N LEU A 125 3.91 -30.48 10.16
CA LEU A 125 2.70 -30.78 10.90
C LEU A 125 2.57 -32.31 10.91
N THR A 126 2.80 -32.94 12.06
CA THR A 126 2.64 -34.37 12.18
C THR A 126 1.16 -34.67 11.96
N ASN A 127 0.86 -35.39 10.89
CA ASN A 127 -0.47 -35.92 10.62
C ASN A 127 -0.91 -36.84 11.78
N LYS A 128 -1.58 -36.28 12.77
CA LYS A 128 -2.35 -37.00 13.79
C LYS A 128 -3.72 -36.33 13.95
N ALA A 129 -4.49 -36.27 12.87
CA ALA A 129 -5.95 -36.17 12.92
C ALA A 129 -6.60 -36.42 11.55
N ASN A 130 -6.25 -37.49 10.83
CA ASN A 130 -7.20 -38.03 9.85
C ASN A 130 -8.09 -39.04 10.59
N LYS A 131 -8.98 -38.55 11.46
CA LYS A 131 -10.03 -39.38 12.02
C LYS A 131 -11.15 -39.42 10.99
N ILE A 132 -11.24 -40.55 10.29
CA ILE A 132 -12.37 -40.87 9.41
C ILE A 132 -13.65 -40.64 10.23
N LEU A 133 -14.50 -39.72 9.76
CA LEU A 133 -15.84 -39.53 10.34
C LEU A 133 -16.67 -40.77 10.00
N PRO A 134 -17.23 -41.50 10.98
CA PRO A 134 -18.13 -42.60 10.66
C PRO A 134 -19.40 -42.04 10.01
N ASN A 135 -19.72 -42.56 8.82
CA ASN A 135 -21.05 -42.37 8.23
C ASN A 135 -22.08 -42.84 9.26
N THR A 136 -23.06 -41.98 9.53
CA THR A 136 -24.32 -42.36 10.18
C THR A 136 -25.43 -41.84 9.30
N THR A 137 -25.71 -42.56 8.21
CA THR A 137 -27.01 -42.48 7.55
C THR A 137 -27.92 -43.53 8.18
N THR A 138 -28.88 -43.08 8.98
CA THR A 138 -30.16 -43.79 9.18
C THR A 138 -31.24 -42.73 9.38
N PRO A 139 -32.11 -42.49 8.38
CA PRO A 139 -33.44 -41.94 8.65
C PRO A 139 -34.43 -43.08 8.91
N CYS A 140 -35.33 -42.85 9.86
CA CYS A 140 -36.55 -43.64 10.07
C CYS A 140 -37.47 -43.61 8.84
#